data_AF-A0AA36DB55-F1
#
_entry.id   AF-A0AA36DB55-F1
#
_cell.length_a   1.000
_cell.length_b   1.000
_cell.length_c   1.000
_cell.angle_alpha   90.00
_cell.angle_beta   90.00
_cell.angle_gamma   90.00
#
_symmetry.space_group_name_H-M   'P 1'
#
loop_
_entity.id
_entity.type
_entity.pdbx_description
1 polymer ?
#
loop_
_entity_poly.entity_id
_entity_poly.type
_entity_poly.pdbx_seq_one_letter_code
_entity_poly.pdbx_strand_id
1 'polypeptide(L)'
;MGLSTKPLVIDGKDHLLGRLASTVAKQLLLGQKVVIVRSEAITISGNFHRSKLKYLSFLRKRLNVNPSRGPYHFRAPSKIFWRTVRGMLPHKTIRGKLALQRLRSYEGCPAPYDKTKKLVLPTAMRHIALKPRRKFCTVERLAHEVGWQYKDVVAKLEAKRHVKGAAYHEEQKSLRKLKIQALANAQKKIAKYQQIIESYGGH
;
A
#
# COMPACT_ATOMS: atom_id res chain seq x y z
N MET A 1 16.38 13.23 -12.18
CA MET A 1 15.15 12.66 -11.59
C MET A 1 14.54 11.69 -12.59
N GLY A 2 14.83 10.40 -12.48
CA GLY A 2 14.45 9.38 -13.46
C GLY A 2 13.39 8.42 -12.94
N LEU A 3 12.76 7.69 -13.85
CA LEU A 3 11.91 6.54 -13.52
C LEU A 3 12.76 5.50 -12.79
N SER A 4 12.35 5.09 -11.58
CA SER A 4 13.11 4.08 -10.84
C SER A 4 12.73 2.71 -11.38
N THR A 5 13.73 1.87 -11.67
CA THR A 5 13.50 0.48 -12.03
C THR A 5 12.99 -0.34 -10.83
N LYS A 6 13.28 0.12 -9.61
CA LYS A 6 12.84 -0.51 -8.35
C LYS A 6 11.35 -0.20 -8.10
N PRO A 7 10.56 -1.20 -7.66
CA PRO A 7 9.16 -0.97 -7.37
C PRO A 7 8.99 -0.04 -6.16
N LEU A 8 8.09 0.94 -6.29
CA LEU A 8 7.63 1.74 -5.17
C LEU A 8 6.68 0.90 -4.30
N VAL A 9 7.14 0.53 -3.11
CA VAL A 9 6.34 -0.24 -2.14
C VAL A 9 5.60 0.75 -1.25
N ILE A 10 4.27 0.73 -1.27
CA ILE A 10 3.41 1.65 -0.50
C ILE A 10 2.57 0.83 0.49
N ASP A 11 2.54 1.28 1.74
CA ASP A 11 1.64 0.73 2.76
C ASP A 11 0.22 1.24 2.55
N GLY A 12 -0.75 0.33 2.36
CA GLY A 12 -2.16 0.67 2.18
C GLY A 12 -2.87 1.07 3.48
N LYS A 13 -2.29 0.81 4.66
CA LYS A 13 -2.92 1.08 5.95
C LYS A 13 -3.34 2.55 6.06
N ASP A 14 -4.59 2.78 6.47
CA ASP A 14 -5.15 4.11 6.74
C ASP A 14 -5.14 5.07 5.55
N HIS A 15 -4.91 4.59 4.32
CA HIS A 15 -5.06 5.43 3.13
C HIS A 15 -6.51 5.46 2.65
N LEU A 16 -6.95 6.58 2.07
CA LEU A 16 -8.25 6.66 1.40
C LEU A 16 -8.19 6.03 0.01
N LEU A 17 -9.03 5.02 -0.23
CA LEU A 17 -9.04 4.16 -1.43
C LEU A 17 -8.88 4.93 -2.74
N GLY A 18 -9.77 5.91 -2.97
CA GLY A 18 -9.78 6.68 -4.22
C GLY A 18 -8.60 7.65 -4.35
N ARG A 19 -8.16 8.27 -3.25
CA ARG A 19 -7.03 9.22 -3.26
C ARG A 19 -5.73 8.48 -3.56
N LEU A 20 -5.51 7.35 -2.89
CA LEU A 20 -4.38 6.48 -3.16
C LEU A 20 -4.40 5.98 -4.61
N ALA A 21 -5.55 5.48 -5.09
CA ALA A 21 -5.68 4.95 -6.44
C ALA A 21 -5.38 5.99 -7.53
N SER A 22 -5.79 7.25 -7.33
CA SER A 22 -5.56 8.33 -8.31
C SER A 22 -4.08 8.64 -8.49
N THR A 23 -3.34 8.82 -7.39
CA THR A 23 -1.90 9.06 -7.45
C THR A 23 -1.17 7.85 -8.02
N VAL A 24 -1.55 6.64 -7.61
CA VAL A 24 -0.97 5.39 -8.15
C VAL A 24 -1.22 5.28 -9.66
N ALA A 25 -2.43 5.56 -10.15
CA ALA A 25 -2.74 5.52 -11.57
C ALA A 25 -1.83 6.45 -12.39
N LYS A 26 -1.57 7.67 -11.90
CA LYS A 26 -0.65 8.60 -12.56
C LYS A 26 0.79 8.07 -12.59
N GLN A 27 1.29 7.52 -11.49
CA GLN A 27 2.63 6.93 -11.43
C GLN A 27 2.80 5.75 -12.39
N LEU A 28 1.79 4.90 -12.52
CA LEU A 28 1.79 3.77 -13.48
C LEU A 28 1.87 4.24 -14.93
N LEU A 29 1.17 5.34 -15.27
CA LEU A 29 1.20 5.96 -16.61
C LEU A 29 2.53 6.65 -16.92
N LEU A 30 3.22 7.15 -15.90
CA LEU A 30 4.58 7.69 -16.02
C LEU A 30 5.62 6.57 -16.20
N GLY A 31 5.29 5.32 -15.87
CA GLY A 31 6.17 4.16 -16.08
C GLY A 31 6.69 3.52 -14.80
N GLN A 32 6.34 4.04 -13.62
CA GLN A 32 6.78 3.49 -12.35
C GLN A 32 6.11 2.13 -12.08
N LYS A 33 6.87 1.21 -11.47
CA LYS A 33 6.31 -0.02 -10.90
C LYS A 33 5.84 0.27 -9.48
N VAL A 34 4.61 -0.10 -9.15
CA VAL A 34 4.02 0.20 -7.83
C VAL A 34 3.50 -1.09 -7.21
N VAL A 35 3.85 -1.30 -5.94
CA VAL A 35 3.39 -2.42 -5.13
C VAL A 35 2.64 -1.85 -3.93
N ILE A 36 1.35 -2.16 -3.82
CA ILE A 36 0.55 -1.86 -2.65
C ILE A 36 0.50 -3.09 -1.75
N VAL A 37 0.90 -2.93 -0.50
CA VAL A 37 0.76 -3.96 0.54
C VAL A 37 -0.34 -3.56 1.52
N ARG A 38 -0.88 -4.53 2.24
CA ARG A 38 -1.92 -4.33 3.27
C ARG A 38 -3.17 -3.66 2.70
N SER A 39 -3.62 -4.13 1.54
CA SER A 39 -4.80 -3.59 0.84
C SER A 39 -6.08 -3.70 1.65
N GLU A 40 -6.15 -4.65 2.58
CA GLU A 40 -7.24 -4.82 3.55
C GLU A 40 -7.38 -3.62 4.49
N ALA A 41 -6.27 -3.01 4.88
CA ALA A 41 -6.23 -1.89 5.81
C ALA A 41 -6.47 -0.52 5.15
N ILE A 42 -6.75 -0.49 3.84
CA ILE A 42 -7.21 0.71 3.14
C ILE A 42 -8.59 1.13 3.68
N THR A 43 -8.86 2.42 3.66
CA THR A 43 -10.09 3.02 4.18
C THR A 43 -10.91 3.70 3.09
N ILE A 44 -12.22 3.76 3.30
CA ILE A 44 -13.18 4.50 2.49
C ILE A 44 -13.89 5.47 3.42
N SER A 45 -14.01 6.73 3.02
CA SER A 45 -14.73 7.72 3.79
C SER A 45 -16.24 7.46 3.82
N GLY A 46 -16.89 7.83 4.92
CA GLY A 46 -18.30 7.58 5.14
C GLY A 46 -18.54 6.33 6.00
N ASN A 47 -19.77 6.19 6.49
CA ASN A 47 -20.12 5.07 7.34
C ASN A 47 -20.03 3.72 6.60
N PHE A 48 -19.88 2.65 7.36
CA PHE A 48 -19.80 1.28 6.86
C PHE A 48 -21.03 0.91 6.02
N HIS A 49 -22.24 1.16 6.54
CA HIS A 49 -23.49 0.75 5.92
C HIS A 49 -23.67 1.32 4.50
N ARG A 50 -23.35 2.61 4.29
CA ARG A 50 -23.39 3.26 2.98
C ARG A 50 -22.40 2.63 2.00
N SER A 51 -21.19 2.33 2.46
CA SER A 51 -20.17 1.66 1.64
C SER A 51 -20.61 0.25 1.25
N LYS A 52 -21.24 -0.49 2.18
CA LYS A 52 -21.83 -1.81 1.92
C LYS A 52 -22.96 -1.73 0.89
N LEU A 53 -23.92 -0.82 1.06
CA LEU A 53 -25.04 -0.65 0.11
C LEU A 53 -24.55 -0.29 -1.29
N LYS A 54 -23.54 0.57 -1.42
CA LYS A 54 -22.91 0.88 -2.71
C LYS A 54 -22.32 -0.37 -3.36
N TYR A 55 -21.62 -1.19 -2.59
CA TYR A 55 -21.02 -2.41 -3.11
C TYR A 55 -22.07 -3.48 -3.45
N LEU A 56 -23.11 -3.65 -2.63
CA LEU A 56 -24.24 -4.55 -2.92
C LEU A 56 -25.02 -4.12 -4.18
N SER A 57 -25.18 -2.81 -4.40
CA SER A 57 -25.72 -2.28 -5.66
C SER A 57 -24.84 -2.67 -6.86
N PHE A 58 -23.52 -2.61 -6.71
CA PHE A 58 -22.60 -3.11 -7.75
C PHE A 58 -22.77 -4.61 -8.00
N LEU A 59 -22.95 -5.44 -6.96
CA LEU A 59 -23.16 -6.89 -7.10
C LEU A 59 -24.41 -7.27 -7.88
N ARG A 60 -25.47 -6.45 -7.75
CA ARG A 60 -26.72 -6.67 -8.49
C ARG A 60 -26.55 -6.45 -10.00
N LYS A 61 -25.50 -5.77 -10.45
CA LYS A 61 -25.22 -5.55 -11.88
C LYS A 61 -24.65 -6.83 -12.49
N ARG A 62 -25.49 -7.57 -13.21
CA ARG A 62 -25.13 -8.79 -13.96
C ARG A 62 -25.65 -8.69 -15.39
N LEU A 63 -25.03 -9.41 -16.32
CA LEU A 63 -25.58 -9.59 -17.66
C LEU A 63 -26.75 -10.58 -17.57
N ASN A 64 -27.93 -10.18 -18.04
CA ASN A 64 -29.14 -11.01 -17.92
C ASN A 64 -29.05 -12.31 -18.74
N VAL A 65 -28.46 -12.26 -19.95
CA VAL A 65 -28.38 -13.41 -20.85
C VAL A 65 -27.36 -14.47 -20.42
N ASN A 66 -26.16 -14.05 -20.00
CA ASN A 66 -25.12 -14.95 -19.52
C ASN A 66 -24.27 -14.21 -18.46
N PRO A 67 -24.52 -14.44 -17.16
CA PRO A 67 -23.81 -13.77 -16.08
C PRO A 67 -22.29 -13.91 -16.14
N SER A 68 -21.77 -15.01 -16.68
CA SER A 68 -20.33 -15.28 -16.80
C SER A 68 -19.62 -14.34 -17.78
N ARG A 69 -20.35 -13.79 -18.77
CA ARG A 69 -19.82 -12.76 -19.68
C ARG A 69 -19.97 -11.34 -19.13
N GLY A 70 -20.64 -11.19 -17.99
CA GLY A 70 -20.94 -9.92 -17.35
C GLY A 70 -19.78 -9.32 -16.55
N PRO A 71 -20.07 -8.29 -15.74
CA PRO A 71 -19.08 -7.68 -14.86
C PRO A 71 -18.59 -8.67 -13.79
N TYR A 72 -17.27 -8.86 -13.69
CA TYR A 72 -16.67 -9.60 -12.59
C TYR A 72 -16.64 -8.77 -11.30
N HIS A 73 -17.20 -9.35 -10.24
CA HIS A 73 -17.27 -8.72 -8.93
C HIS A 73 -16.20 -9.30 -8.00
N PHE A 74 -15.04 -8.65 -7.91
CA PHE A 74 -13.95 -9.14 -7.07
C PHE A 74 -14.15 -8.87 -5.59
N ARG A 75 -14.13 -9.93 -4.76
CA ARG A 75 -14.34 -9.82 -3.30
C ARG A 75 -13.09 -9.41 -2.53
N ALA A 76 -11.92 -9.82 -2.99
CA ALA A 76 -10.66 -9.61 -2.27
C ALA A 76 -10.25 -8.12 -2.22
N PRO A 77 -9.81 -7.57 -1.06
CA PRO A 77 -9.38 -6.18 -0.92
C PRO A 77 -8.36 -5.71 -1.96
N SER A 78 -7.38 -6.56 -2.26
CA SER A 78 -6.36 -6.27 -3.28
C SER A 78 -6.98 -6.06 -4.66
N LYS A 79 -7.95 -6.90 -5.04
CA LYS A 79 -8.65 -6.82 -6.32
C LYS A 79 -9.67 -5.69 -6.38
N ILE A 80 -10.28 -5.31 -5.24
CA ILE A 80 -11.10 -4.10 -5.14
C ILE A 80 -10.24 -2.86 -5.43
N PHE A 81 -9.04 -2.78 -4.83
CA PHE A 81 -8.09 -1.71 -5.10
C PHE A 81 -7.65 -1.72 -6.57
N TRP A 82 -7.24 -2.87 -7.09
CA TRP A 82 -6.83 -3.04 -8.49
C TRP A 82 -7.93 -2.61 -9.47
N ARG A 83 -9.20 -2.96 -9.21
CA ARG A 83 -10.35 -2.55 -10.04
C ARG A 83 -10.57 -1.04 -9.99
N THR A 84 -10.37 -0.40 -8.83
CA THR A 84 -10.42 1.05 -8.69
C THR A 84 -9.34 1.72 -9.55
N VAL A 85 -8.09 1.25 -9.48
CA VAL A 85 -6.99 1.78 -10.32
C VAL A 85 -7.24 1.53 -11.80
N ARG A 86 -7.71 0.33 -12.18
CA ARG A 86 -8.10 0.01 -13.56
C ARG A 86 -9.15 0.99 -14.10
N GLY A 87 -10.11 1.41 -13.27
CA GLY A 87 -11.13 2.40 -13.63
C GLY A 87 -10.57 3.80 -13.90
N MET A 88 -9.40 4.13 -13.32
CA MET A 88 -8.69 5.40 -13.52
C MET A 88 -7.65 5.35 -14.65
N LEU A 89 -7.47 4.19 -15.28
CA LEU A 89 -6.54 3.99 -16.39
C LEU A 89 -7.31 3.77 -17.71
N PRO A 90 -6.74 4.19 -18.86
CA PRO A 90 -7.27 3.87 -20.19
C PRO A 90 -7.03 2.39 -20.56
N HIS A 91 -7.51 1.46 -19.73
CA HIS A 91 -7.16 0.03 -19.74
C HIS A 91 -7.59 -0.74 -21.00
N LYS A 92 -8.36 -0.12 -21.90
CA LYS A 92 -8.69 -0.69 -23.21
C LYS A 92 -7.52 -0.56 -24.19
N THR A 93 -6.66 0.45 -24.04
CA THR A 93 -5.49 0.67 -24.90
C THR A 93 -4.29 -0.17 -24.44
N ILE A 94 -3.34 -0.41 -25.35
CA ILE A 94 -2.10 -1.14 -25.04
C ILE A 94 -1.32 -0.45 -23.93
N ARG A 95 -1.16 0.88 -24.00
CA ARG A 95 -0.50 1.68 -22.96
C ARG A 95 -1.14 1.49 -21.59
N GLY A 96 -2.48 1.51 -21.52
CA GLY A 96 -3.20 1.29 -20.27
C GLY A 96 -3.05 -0.13 -19.72
N LYS A 97 -3.06 -1.14 -20.59
CA LYS A 97 -2.80 -2.54 -20.21
C LYS A 97 -1.39 -2.70 -19.62
N LEU A 98 -0.37 -2.15 -20.27
CA LEU A 98 1.01 -2.16 -19.77
C LEU A 98 1.16 -1.41 -18.44
N ALA A 99 0.48 -0.27 -18.29
CA ALA A 99 0.47 0.46 -17.01
C ALA A 99 -0.17 -0.38 -15.89
N LEU A 100 -1.25 -1.10 -16.17
CA LEU A 100 -1.92 -1.95 -15.20
C LEU A 100 -1.09 -3.18 -14.80
N GLN A 101 -0.28 -3.71 -15.72
CA GLN A 101 0.67 -4.80 -15.42
C GLN A 101 1.79 -4.39 -14.46
N ARG A 102 2.12 -3.09 -14.38
CA ARG A 102 3.11 -2.53 -13.43
C ARG A 102 2.59 -2.44 -12.00
N LEU A 103 1.27 -2.59 -11.78
CA LEU A 103 0.65 -2.57 -10.47
C LEU A 103 0.63 -3.98 -9.86
N ARG A 104 1.12 -4.10 -8.64
CA ARG A 104 0.85 -5.25 -7.77
C ARG A 104 0.14 -4.77 -6.51
N SER A 105 -0.83 -5.56 -6.04
CA SER A 105 -1.59 -5.27 -4.83
C SER A 105 -1.78 -6.57 -4.05
N TYR A 106 -1.47 -6.56 -2.76
CA TYR A 106 -1.52 -7.73 -1.90
C TYR A 106 -2.39 -7.45 -0.66
N GLU A 107 -3.05 -8.49 -0.16
CA GLU A 107 -3.49 -8.53 1.24
C GLU A 107 -2.32 -8.88 2.15
N GLY A 108 -2.23 -8.23 3.30
CA GLY A 108 -1.06 -8.31 4.18
C GLY A 108 0.22 -7.83 3.49
N CYS A 109 1.37 -8.22 4.03
CA CYS A 109 2.67 -7.87 3.49
C CYS A 109 3.51 -9.13 3.25
N PRO A 110 3.39 -9.76 2.06
CA PRO A 110 4.14 -10.98 1.72
C PRO A 110 5.64 -10.69 1.55
N ALA A 111 6.46 -11.75 1.65
CA ALA A 111 7.86 -11.70 1.22
C ALA A 111 7.92 -11.44 -0.30
N PRO A 112 8.88 -10.64 -0.81
CA PRO A 112 10.01 -10.02 -0.13
C PRO A 112 9.74 -8.63 0.46
N TYR A 113 8.49 -8.15 0.48
CA TYR A 113 8.15 -6.76 0.86
C TYR A 113 8.09 -6.52 2.37
N ASP A 114 8.00 -7.58 3.16
CA ASP A 114 7.95 -7.57 4.62
C ASP A 114 9.13 -6.81 5.25
N LYS A 115 10.36 -7.06 4.78
CA LYS A 115 11.60 -6.40 5.26
C LYS A 115 11.95 -5.09 4.54
N THR A 116 11.23 -4.75 3.47
CA THR A 116 11.47 -3.49 2.74
C THR A 116 10.83 -2.29 3.43
N LYS A 117 11.46 -1.11 3.31
CA LYS A 117 10.87 0.15 3.74
C LYS A 117 9.64 0.44 2.87
N LYS A 118 8.48 0.50 3.52
CA LYS A 118 7.22 0.85 2.90
C LYS A 118 7.04 2.36 2.96
N LEU A 119 6.62 2.94 1.85
CA LEU A 119 6.32 4.35 1.73
C LEU A 119 4.86 4.62 2.11
N VAL A 120 4.59 5.86 2.49
CA VAL A 120 3.26 6.38 2.78
C VAL A 120 3.03 7.56 1.83
N LEU A 121 1.78 7.76 1.41
CA LEU A 121 1.38 8.91 0.63
C LEU A 121 0.58 9.89 1.51
N PRO A 122 1.21 10.97 2.04
CA PRO A 122 0.57 11.84 3.03
C PRO A 122 -0.75 12.45 2.56
N THR A 123 -0.85 12.81 1.27
CA THR A 123 -2.07 13.40 0.68
C THR A 123 -3.27 12.45 0.66
N ALA A 124 -3.02 11.14 0.70
CA ALA A 124 -4.03 10.10 0.73
C ALA A 124 -4.26 9.51 2.14
N MET A 125 -3.43 9.85 3.12
CA MET A 125 -3.60 9.39 4.50
C MET A 125 -4.91 9.92 5.08
N ARG A 126 -5.74 9.01 5.60
CA ARG A 126 -7.05 9.31 6.20
C ARG A 126 -6.95 10.39 7.27
N HIS A 127 -5.95 10.31 8.15
CA HIS A 127 -5.78 11.27 9.25
C HIS A 127 -5.56 12.71 8.79
N ILE A 128 -4.95 12.90 7.62
CA ILE A 128 -4.70 14.22 7.01
C ILE A 128 -5.90 14.62 6.14
N ALA A 129 -6.40 13.68 5.35
CA ALA A 129 -7.40 13.90 4.32
C ALA A 129 -8.86 13.97 4.82
N LEU A 130 -9.15 13.46 6.02
CA LEU A 130 -10.50 13.33 6.56
C LEU A 130 -10.59 14.01 7.94
N LYS A 131 -11.66 14.78 8.16
CA LYS A 131 -11.93 15.41 9.47
C LYS A 131 -12.06 14.34 10.57
N PRO A 132 -11.50 14.55 11.78
CA PRO A 132 -11.43 13.52 12.83
C PRO A 132 -12.77 12.88 13.22
N ARG A 133 -13.85 13.67 13.30
CA ARG A 133 -15.19 13.19 13.70
C ARG A 133 -15.96 12.44 12.60
N ARG A 134 -15.40 12.30 11.39
CA ARG A 134 -16.09 11.65 10.27
C ARG A 134 -15.87 10.14 10.31
N LYS A 135 -16.97 9.38 10.24
CA LYS A 135 -16.95 7.93 10.14
C LYS A 135 -16.25 7.49 8.84
N PHE A 136 -15.57 6.35 8.91
CA PHE A 136 -14.93 5.68 7.79
C PHE A 136 -15.18 4.17 7.89
N CYS A 137 -14.83 3.47 6.82
CA CYS A 137 -14.96 2.03 6.66
C CYS A 137 -13.61 1.46 6.23
N THR A 138 -13.17 0.35 6.80
CA THR A 138 -12.03 -0.40 6.25
C THR A 138 -12.48 -1.28 5.08
N VAL A 139 -11.61 -1.44 4.09
CA VAL A 139 -11.88 -2.32 2.94
C VAL A 139 -11.95 -3.78 3.41
N GLU A 140 -11.18 -4.16 4.42
CA GLU A 140 -11.23 -5.48 5.08
C GLU A 140 -12.66 -5.87 5.49
N ARG A 141 -13.33 -5.04 6.30
CA ARG A 141 -14.67 -5.32 6.79
C ARG A 141 -15.67 -5.37 5.63
N LEU A 142 -15.56 -4.42 4.71
CA LEU A 142 -16.42 -4.38 3.52
C LEU A 142 -16.28 -5.66 2.70
N ALA A 143 -15.04 -6.04 2.36
CA ALA A 143 -14.72 -7.22 1.57
C ALA A 143 -15.23 -8.51 2.22
N HIS A 144 -15.03 -8.65 3.53
CA HIS A 144 -15.50 -9.82 4.27
C HIS A 144 -17.02 -9.96 4.21
N GLU A 145 -17.76 -8.88 4.50
CA GLU A 145 -19.23 -8.90 4.49
C GLU A 145 -19.84 -9.10 3.09
N VAL A 146 -19.07 -8.93 2.01
CA VAL A 146 -19.54 -9.17 0.64
C VAL A 146 -19.10 -10.53 0.09
N GLY A 147 -18.29 -11.29 0.83
CA GLY A 147 -17.91 -12.68 0.48
C GLY A 147 -16.41 -12.95 0.35
N TRP A 148 -15.53 -12.13 0.94
CA TRP A 148 -14.10 -12.46 1.04
C TRP A 148 -13.83 -13.38 2.24
N GLN A 149 -13.33 -14.58 1.96
CA GLN A 149 -13.18 -15.67 2.92
C GLN A 149 -11.83 -15.68 3.66
N TYR A 150 -10.81 -14.99 3.16
CA TYR A 150 -9.44 -15.10 3.68
C TYR A 150 -9.09 -14.08 4.78
N LYS A 151 -10.08 -13.38 5.34
CA LYS A 151 -9.87 -12.38 6.40
C LYS A 151 -9.07 -12.96 7.57
N ASP A 152 -9.52 -14.08 8.12
CA ASP A 152 -8.90 -14.67 9.31
C ASP A 152 -7.53 -15.28 9.00
N VAL A 153 -7.36 -15.82 7.78
CA VAL A 153 -6.06 -16.34 7.30
C VAL A 153 -5.04 -15.21 7.22
N VAL A 154 -5.40 -14.09 6.59
CA VAL A 154 -4.52 -12.92 6.47
C VAL A 154 -4.21 -12.34 7.85
N ALA A 155 -5.19 -12.24 8.74
CA ALA A 155 -4.96 -11.75 10.11
C ALA A 155 -3.94 -12.62 10.87
N LYS A 156 -4.04 -13.95 10.78
CA LYS A 156 -3.07 -14.89 11.38
C LYS A 156 -1.66 -14.73 10.79
N LEU A 157 -1.56 -14.55 9.47
CA LEU A 157 -0.26 -14.36 8.79
C LEU A 157 0.37 -13.01 9.14
N GLU A 158 -0.42 -11.94 9.20
CA GLU A 158 0.06 -10.62 9.62
C GLU A 158 0.50 -10.63 11.08
N ALA A 159 -0.21 -11.32 11.98
CA ALA A 159 0.23 -11.47 13.37
C ALA A 159 1.61 -12.14 13.47
N LYS A 160 1.81 -13.25 12.73
CA LYS A 160 3.13 -13.90 12.62
C LYS A 160 4.20 -12.96 12.05
N ARG A 161 3.85 -12.16 11.03
CA ARG A 161 4.75 -11.16 10.43
C ARG A 161 5.12 -10.06 11.44
N HIS A 162 4.18 -9.60 12.27
CA HIS A 162 4.43 -8.59 13.28
C HIS A 162 5.44 -9.07 14.34
N VAL A 163 5.31 -10.32 14.81
CA VAL A 163 6.28 -10.92 15.73
C VAL A 163 7.69 -10.97 15.12
N LYS A 164 7.80 -11.47 13.88
CA LYS A 164 9.08 -11.48 13.14
C LYS A 164 9.64 -10.07 12.92
N GLY A 165 8.76 -9.11 12.64
CA GLY A 165 9.12 -7.71 12.43
C GLY A 165 9.62 -7.03 13.71
N ALA A 166 9.07 -7.36 14.87
CA ALA A 166 9.53 -6.86 16.16
C ALA A 166 10.94 -7.39 16.49
N ALA A 167 11.17 -8.70 16.30
CA ALA A 167 12.49 -9.30 16.48
C ALA A 167 13.54 -8.66 15.55
N TYR A 168 13.20 -8.50 14.26
CA TYR A 168 14.06 -7.81 13.29
C TYR A 168 14.33 -6.35 13.70
N HIS A 169 13.34 -5.64 14.23
CA HIS A 169 13.52 -4.26 14.66
C HIS A 169 14.49 -4.14 15.85
N GLU A 170 14.39 -5.02 16.84
CA GLU A 170 15.32 -5.03 17.98
C GLU A 170 16.75 -5.37 17.55
N GLU A 171 16.92 -6.33 16.65
CA GLU A 171 18.22 -6.63 16.03
C GLU A 171 18.79 -5.40 15.27
N GLN A 172 17.97 -4.72 14.48
CA GLN A 172 18.39 -3.50 13.79
C GLN A 172 18.71 -2.36 14.75
N LYS A 173 18.03 -2.27 15.89
CA LYS A 173 18.28 -1.27 16.92
C LYS A 173 19.62 -1.52 17.63
N SER A 174 19.94 -2.77 17.97
CA SER A 174 21.23 -3.13 18.55
C SER A 174 22.38 -2.85 17.57
N LEU A 175 22.21 -3.23 16.30
CA LEU A 175 23.19 -2.94 15.23
C LEU A 175 23.39 -1.43 15.03
N ARG A 176 22.33 -0.61 15.08
CA ARG A 176 22.46 0.86 15.02
C ARG A 176 23.25 1.41 16.20
N LYS A 177 23.02 0.90 17.42
CA LYS A 177 23.78 1.30 18.61
C LYS A 177 25.27 0.97 18.46
N LEU A 178 25.58 -0.25 18.01
CA LEU A 178 26.96 -0.66 17.74
C LEU A 178 27.61 0.20 16.66
N LYS A 179 26.88 0.56 15.59
CA LYS A 179 27.36 1.46 14.55
C LYS A 179 27.70 2.84 15.11
N ILE A 180 26.84 3.41 15.96
CA ILE A 180 27.10 4.72 16.60
C ILE A 180 28.35 4.65 17.49
N GLN A 181 28.50 3.59 18.28
CA GLN A 181 29.69 3.39 19.11
C GLN A 181 30.96 3.23 18.27
N ALA A 182 30.91 2.48 17.17
CA ALA A 182 32.02 2.33 16.25
C ALA A 182 32.42 3.65 15.58
N LEU A 183 31.44 4.49 15.19
CA LEU A 183 31.69 5.83 14.66
C LEU A 183 32.37 6.73 15.69
N ALA A 184 31.91 6.71 16.95
CA ALA A 184 32.54 7.47 18.03
C ALA A 184 33.99 7.04 18.27
N ASN A 185 34.26 5.73 18.31
CA ASN A 185 35.62 5.21 18.48
C ASN A 185 36.54 5.57 17.30
N ALA A 186 35.99 5.65 16.09
CA ALA A 186 36.73 5.98 14.88
C ALA A 186 36.86 7.50 14.62
N GLN A 187 36.25 8.37 15.44
CA GLN A 187 36.11 9.81 15.18
C GLN A 187 37.44 10.50 14.79
N LYS A 188 38.53 10.21 15.52
CA LYS A 188 39.86 10.78 15.22
C LYS A 188 40.38 10.39 13.84
N LYS A 189 40.10 9.16 13.38
CA LYS A 189 40.54 8.64 12.08
C LYS A 189 39.72 9.23 10.93
N ILE A 190 38.45 9.55 11.16
CA ILE A 190 37.52 10.06 10.14
C ILE A 190 37.37 11.59 10.13
N ALA A 191 38.01 12.30 11.06
CA ALA A 191 37.85 13.75 11.26
C ALA A 191 38.04 14.58 9.98
N LYS A 192 39.02 14.23 9.14
CA LYS A 192 39.26 14.91 7.85
C LYS A 192 38.05 14.79 6.90
N TYR A 193 37.42 13.62 6.85
CA TYR A 193 36.23 13.41 6.01
C TYR A 193 34.99 14.07 6.61
N GLN A 194 34.89 14.09 7.94
CA GLN A 194 33.79 14.74 8.65
C GLN A 194 33.76 16.25 8.36
N GLN A 195 34.91 16.93 8.38
CA GLN A 195 35.02 18.35 8.01
C GLN A 195 34.52 18.64 6.58
N ILE A 196 34.77 17.72 5.65
CA ILE A 196 34.25 17.82 4.28
C ILE A 196 32.73 17.64 4.27
N ILE A 197 32.18 16.68 5.02
CA ILE A 197 30.73 16.47 5.11
C ILE A 197 30.04 17.70 5.72
N GLU A 198 30.63 18.28 6.76
CA GLU A 198 30.13 19.47 7.45
C GLU A 198 30.18 20.72 6.57
N SER A 199 31.18 20.87 5.70
CA SER A 199 31.22 21.99 4.74
C SER A 199 30.08 21.93 3.71
N TYR A 200 29.55 20.74 3.43
CA TYR A 200 28.33 20.54 2.65
C TYR A 200 27.04 20.57 3.50
N GLY A 201 27.13 20.87 4.80
CA GLY A 201 26.00 20.96 5.71
C GLY A 201 25.49 19.61 6.23
N GLY A 202 26.28 18.54 6.10
CA GLY A 202 26.00 17.24 6.73
C GLY A 202 26.51 17.15 8.16
N HIS A 203 26.07 16.12 8.89
CA HIS A 203 26.52 15.77 10.24
C HIS A 203 26.84 14.27 10.33
#